data_AF-A0A938B6Z5-F1
#
_entry.id   AF-A0A938B6Z5-F1
#
_cell.length_a   1.000
_cell.length_b   1.000
_cell.length_c   1.000
_cell.angle_alpha   90.00
_cell.angle_beta   90.00
_cell.angle_gamma   90.00
#
_symmetry.space_group_name_H-M   'P 1'
#
loop_
_entity.id
_entity.type
_entity.pdbx_description
1 polymer ?
#
loop_
_entity_poly.entity_id
_entity_poly.type
_entity_poly.pdbx_seq_one_letter_code
_entity_poly.pdbx_strand_id
1 'polypeptide(L)'
;MATQVIEAGVDLSSHLLITDLAPYASLVQRFGRCNRTGTLPDARIFWVDRPCNTRDEKLASQHTLDGKEQERIAAPYTWDALETARALLSALASAAPATLPPHHDPFQPSHVLRRRDVLDLFDTTPDLSGYDLDISRFVRGGTEHDVMVAWRELGGRGPQRTAPRPGRNELCPVSIGDVRSFLKGKDLAGKPRQAWMWHALDGAWQRLREDDLRPGLTLLLDTTAGGYDRQRGWDESSRQVVDVVPLETTADEALDDDPMTYRHYTQTLAAHSREARLAAEQLLQALSDLELDTWAPELLYATHHHDLGKAHPIFQCTLQGIDQMIPPQTPWLAKATTGGRHARPHFRHELASALALLQRGASDLTVYLAACHHGKVRLSIRALPGETKPDTPDMPYARGIWAGDTLPAADLGDGVIIPALALDLEPLLLGASPAGAPSWLDRMLTLRNRMGLFRLA
;
A
#
# COMPACT_ATOMS: atom_id res chain seq x y z
N MET A 1 11.49 -3.56 21.91
CA MET A 1 10.79 -3.36 20.62
C MET A 1 11.65 -3.96 19.53
N ALA A 2 11.12 -4.91 18.76
CA ALA A 2 11.80 -5.39 17.56
C ALA A 2 11.70 -4.32 16.47
N THR A 3 12.80 -4.12 15.73
CA THR A 3 12.95 -3.07 14.71
C THR A 3 11.91 -3.13 13.57
N GLN A 4 11.18 -4.24 13.44
CA GLN A 4 10.39 -4.51 12.24
C GLN A 4 8.95 -3.99 12.25
N VAL A 5 8.42 -3.50 13.38
CA VAL A 5 6.96 -3.28 13.50
C VAL A 5 6.53 -1.82 13.31
N ILE A 6 7.44 -0.83 13.40
CA ILE A 6 7.07 0.60 13.43
C ILE A 6 7.98 1.54 12.58
N GLU A 7 9.15 1.11 12.09
CA GLU A 7 10.29 2.04 12.00
C GLU A 7 10.57 2.76 10.68
N ALA A 8 9.87 2.49 9.59
CA ALA A 8 9.97 3.31 8.37
C ALA A 8 8.96 4.47 8.43
N GLY A 9 9.11 5.40 9.37
CA GLY A 9 8.32 6.64 9.39
C GLY A 9 8.01 7.27 10.75
N VAL A 10 8.34 6.65 11.87
CA VAL A 10 8.09 7.22 13.20
C VAL A 10 9.38 7.78 13.81
N ASP A 11 9.36 9.07 14.14
CA ASP A 11 10.47 9.75 14.83
C ASP A 11 10.45 9.39 16.33
N LEU A 12 11.29 8.43 16.72
CA LEU A 12 11.43 7.95 18.09
C LEU A 12 12.75 8.42 18.70
N SER A 13 12.67 9.03 19.88
CA SER A 13 13.82 9.40 20.71
C SER A 13 13.62 8.88 22.13
N SER A 14 14.46 7.91 22.50
CA SER A 14 14.40 7.19 23.77
C SER A 14 15.45 7.76 24.73
N HIS A 15 15.12 7.83 26.01
CA HIS A 15 16.12 8.10 27.05
C HIS A 15 16.95 6.85 27.42
N LEU A 16 16.31 5.68 27.37
CA LEU A 16 16.92 4.38 27.64
C LEU A 16 16.65 3.44 26.47
N LEU A 17 17.70 2.85 25.93
CA LEU A 17 17.63 1.81 24.92
C LEU A 17 18.20 0.50 25.48
N ILE A 18 17.42 -0.58 25.40
CA ILE A 18 17.88 -1.94 25.67
C ILE A 18 17.75 -2.71 24.36
N THR A 19 18.82 -3.37 23.92
CA THR A 19 18.85 -4.05 22.62
C THR A 19 19.65 -5.35 22.67
N ASP A 20 19.27 -6.35 21.87
CA ASP A 20 20.11 -7.54 21.72
C ASP A 20 21.33 -7.25 20.85
N LEU A 21 22.44 -7.96 21.09
CA LEU A 21 23.62 -7.91 20.22
C LEU A 21 23.21 -8.24 18.78
N ALA A 22 23.73 -7.47 17.84
CA ALA A 22 23.45 -7.58 16.41
C ALA A 22 24.69 -7.12 15.63
N PRO A 23 24.76 -7.33 14.30
CA PRO A 23 25.81 -6.77 13.46
C PRO A 23 25.92 -5.26 13.68
N TYR A 24 27.14 -4.74 13.59
CA TYR A 24 27.45 -3.39 14.06
C TYR A 24 26.62 -2.32 13.34
N ALA A 25 26.41 -2.42 12.03
CA ALA A 25 25.58 -1.47 11.28
C ALA A 25 24.12 -1.44 11.79
N SER A 26 23.58 -2.60 12.19
CA SER A 26 22.24 -2.68 12.78
C SER A 26 22.18 -2.00 14.15
N LEU A 27 23.22 -2.14 14.96
CA LEU A 27 23.32 -1.46 16.25
C LEU A 27 23.42 0.06 16.10
N VAL A 28 24.25 0.54 15.17
CA VAL A 28 24.36 1.98 14.85
C VAL A 28 22.99 2.57 14.48
N GLN A 29 22.21 1.86 13.66
CA GLN A 29 20.85 2.27 13.32
C GLN A 29 19.94 2.35 14.56
N ARG A 30 20.03 1.38 15.48
CA ARG A 30 19.27 1.37 16.74
C ARG A 30 19.72 2.51 17.67
N PHE A 31 21.01 2.80 17.74
CA PHE A 31 21.56 3.88 18.57
C PHE A 31 21.05 5.26 18.17
N GLY A 32 20.78 5.48 16.88
CA GLY A 32 20.14 6.70 16.39
C GLY A 32 18.72 6.96 16.91
N ARG A 33 18.17 6.05 17.74
CA ARG A 33 16.86 6.17 18.41
C ARG A 33 17.00 6.43 19.90
N CYS A 34 18.22 6.45 20.43
CA CYS A 34 18.51 6.87 21.79
C CYS A 34 19.04 8.30 21.74
N ASN A 35 18.37 9.22 22.43
CA ASN A 35 18.76 10.63 22.49
C ASN A 35 19.03 11.27 21.12
N ARG A 36 18.12 11.04 20.16
CA ARG A 36 18.28 11.47 18.76
C ARG A 36 18.53 12.98 18.62
N THR A 37 17.88 13.77 19.47
CA THR A 37 18.01 15.25 19.50
C THR A 37 19.25 15.73 20.26
N GLY A 38 19.96 14.85 20.97
CA GLY A 38 21.14 15.19 21.76
C GLY A 38 20.84 16.06 23.00
N THR A 39 19.58 16.18 23.42
CA THR A 39 19.15 17.07 24.50
C THR A 39 19.16 16.41 25.88
N LEU A 40 19.26 15.08 25.95
CA LEU A 40 19.25 14.32 27.20
C LEU A 40 20.70 14.06 27.66
N PRO A 41 21.12 14.53 28.85
CA PRO A 41 22.52 14.44 29.28
C PRO A 41 22.95 13.04 29.76
N ASP A 42 22.01 12.19 30.14
CA ASP A 42 22.24 10.93 30.85
C ASP A 42 21.58 9.72 30.16
N ALA A 43 21.30 9.83 28.86
CA ALA A 43 20.73 8.74 28.08
C ALA A 43 21.65 7.51 28.05
N ARG A 44 21.06 6.31 28.14
CA ARG A 44 21.82 5.06 28.27
C ARG A 44 21.42 4.03 27.23
N ILE A 45 22.41 3.27 26.79
CA ILE A 45 22.23 2.13 25.91
C ILE A 45 22.79 0.91 26.63
N PHE A 46 21.95 -0.10 26.83
CA PHE A 46 22.35 -1.42 27.29
C PHE A 46 22.18 -2.41 26.15
N TRP A 47 23.14 -3.31 25.99
CA TRP A 47 23.03 -4.38 25.02
C TRP A 47 23.15 -5.74 25.68
N VAL A 48 22.34 -6.69 25.22
CA VAL A 48 22.30 -8.07 25.73
C VAL A 48 23.19 -8.92 24.84
N ASP A 49 24.29 -9.38 25.42
CA ASP A 49 25.35 -10.07 24.71
C ASP A 49 24.94 -11.43 24.10
N ARG A 50 24.03 -12.13 24.78
CA ARG A 50 23.50 -13.44 24.37
C ARG A 50 22.00 -13.48 24.58
N PRO A 51 21.20 -13.09 23.58
CA PRO A 51 19.75 -13.07 23.70
C PRO A 51 19.20 -14.51 23.63
N CYS A 52 19.12 -15.18 24.78
CA CYS A 52 18.53 -16.52 24.88
C CYS A 52 17.06 -16.45 25.27
N ASN A 53 16.23 -17.31 24.69
CA ASN A 53 14.87 -17.55 25.17
C ASN A 53 14.88 -18.47 26.41
N THR A 54 13.72 -18.69 27.03
CA THR A 54 13.58 -19.55 28.23
C THR A 54 14.03 -21.00 28.02
N ARG A 55 14.05 -21.52 26.78
CA ARG A 55 14.56 -22.85 26.47
C ARG A 55 16.09 -22.91 26.44
N ASP A 56 16.74 -21.74 26.29
CA ASP A 56 18.17 -21.57 26.06
C ASP A 56 18.87 -20.78 27.18
N GLU A 57 18.19 -20.55 28.30
CA GLU A 57 18.69 -19.76 29.43
C GLU A 57 20.04 -20.27 29.95
N LYS A 58 20.26 -21.59 29.91
CA LYS A 58 21.54 -22.20 30.31
C LYS A 58 22.71 -21.76 29.43
N LEU A 59 22.46 -21.47 28.16
CA LEU A 59 23.49 -21.04 27.20
C LEU A 59 23.92 -19.58 27.43
N ALA A 60 23.09 -18.77 28.09
CA ALA A 60 23.39 -17.37 28.35
C ALA A 60 24.61 -17.19 29.27
N SER A 61 24.79 -18.10 30.24
CA SER A 61 25.86 -18.05 31.25
C SER A 61 27.00 -19.04 31.01
N GLN A 62 26.93 -19.85 29.96
CA GLN A 62 27.92 -20.89 29.68
C GLN A 62 29.25 -20.30 29.18
N HIS A 63 30.37 -20.70 29.79
CA HIS A 63 31.68 -20.14 29.42
C HIS A 63 32.16 -20.57 28.02
N THR A 64 31.88 -21.80 27.62
CA THR A 64 32.29 -22.37 26.33
C THR A 64 31.07 -22.87 25.58
N LEU A 65 30.90 -22.37 24.35
CA LEU A 65 29.83 -22.76 23.43
C LEU A 65 30.43 -23.59 22.30
N ASP A 66 29.77 -24.68 21.91
CA ASP A 66 30.11 -25.39 20.69
C ASP A 66 29.60 -24.65 19.43
N GLY A 67 30.00 -25.10 18.24
CA GLY A 67 29.61 -24.42 16.99
C GLY A 67 28.09 -24.38 16.74
N LYS A 68 27.34 -25.39 17.19
CA LYS A 68 25.87 -25.41 17.02
C LYS A 68 25.19 -24.48 18.00
N GLU A 69 25.70 -24.40 19.23
CA GLU A 69 25.23 -23.46 20.24
C GLU A 69 25.51 -22.01 19.81
N GLN A 70 26.69 -21.75 19.24
CA GLN A 70 27.05 -20.46 18.65
C GLN A 70 26.08 -20.06 17.53
N GLU A 71 25.84 -20.95 16.56
CA GLU A 71 24.89 -20.71 15.47
C GLU A 71 23.47 -20.42 15.99
N ARG A 72 23.03 -21.17 17.00
CA ARG A 72 21.70 -21.01 17.59
C ARG A 72 21.52 -19.66 18.31
N ILE A 73 22.55 -19.20 19.04
CA ILE A 73 22.53 -17.90 19.72
C ILE A 73 22.67 -16.75 18.71
N ALA A 74 23.49 -16.95 17.68
CA ALA A 74 23.77 -15.90 16.71
C ALA A 74 22.59 -15.64 15.76
N ALA A 75 21.74 -16.64 15.53
CA ALA A 75 20.60 -16.54 14.63
C ALA A 75 19.73 -15.29 14.93
N PRO A 76 19.37 -14.49 13.90
CA PRO A 76 19.51 -14.75 12.46
C PRO A 76 20.86 -14.31 11.84
N TYR A 77 21.83 -13.92 12.65
CA TYR A 77 23.14 -13.43 12.23
C TYR A 77 24.22 -14.53 12.27
N THR A 78 25.41 -14.20 11.80
CA THR A 78 26.59 -15.06 11.95
C THR A 78 27.29 -14.78 13.28
N TRP A 79 27.91 -15.80 13.87
CA TRP A 79 28.69 -15.66 15.11
C TRP A 79 29.84 -14.63 14.95
N ASP A 80 30.55 -14.68 13.83
CA ASP A 80 31.65 -13.76 13.49
C ASP A 80 31.22 -12.28 13.43
N ALA A 81 30.04 -12.00 12.88
CA ALA A 81 29.48 -10.64 12.87
C ALA A 81 29.17 -10.15 14.29
N LEU A 82 28.69 -11.03 15.17
CA LEU A 82 28.43 -10.69 16.57
C LEU A 82 29.72 -10.53 17.38
N GLU A 83 30.75 -11.34 17.14
CA GLU A 83 32.07 -11.14 17.76
C GLU A 83 32.69 -9.81 17.35
N THR A 84 32.61 -9.46 16.07
CA THR A 84 33.08 -8.17 15.54
C THR A 84 32.33 -7.01 16.20
N ALA A 85 31.00 -7.08 16.24
CA ALA A 85 30.18 -6.05 16.90
C ALA A 85 30.50 -5.93 18.39
N ARG A 86 30.66 -7.06 19.10
CA ARG A 86 31.03 -7.11 20.52
C ARG A 86 32.36 -6.42 20.78
N ALA A 87 33.38 -6.73 19.98
CA ALA A 87 34.70 -6.10 20.12
C ALA A 87 34.64 -4.58 19.92
N LEU A 88 33.88 -4.10 18.92
CA LEU A 88 33.67 -2.68 18.69
C LEU A 88 32.92 -2.01 19.84
N LEU A 89 31.84 -2.63 20.33
CA LEU A 89 31.04 -2.10 21.44
C LEU A 89 31.81 -2.02 22.75
N SER A 90 32.63 -3.03 23.08
CA SER A 90 33.44 -3.02 24.29
C SER A 90 34.47 -1.89 24.32
N ALA A 91 34.88 -1.37 23.16
CA ALA A 91 35.79 -0.23 23.04
C ALA A 91 35.07 1.14 23.03
N LEU A 92 33.73 1.17 22.95
CA LEU A 92 32.97 2.40 22.81
C LEU A 92 32.64 3.04 24.16
N ALA A 93 33.00 4.31 24.31
CA ALA A 93 32.56 5.16 25.41
C ALA A 93 31.29 5.96 25.07
N SER A 94 30.98 6.13 23.78
CA SER A 94 29.85 6.94 23.29
C SER A 94 29.30 6.38 21.98
N ALA A 95 27.98 6.38 21.84
CA ALA A 95 27.27 5.99 20.62
C ALA A 95 26.88 7.19 19.75
N ALA A 96 27.45 8.37 19.98
CA ALA A 96 27.19 9.55 19.16
C ALA A 96 27.72 9.34 17.72
N PRO A 97 27.01 9.82 16.68
CA PRO A 97 27.44 9.66 15.28
C PRO A 97 28.88 10.15 15.02
N ALA A 98 29.33 11.18 15.75
CA ALA A 98 30.68 11.73 15.61
C ALA A 98 31.79 10.85 16.19
N THR A 99 31.47 9.90 17.09
CA THR A 99 32.47 9.07 17.80
C THR A 99 32.42 7.59 17.42
N LEU A 100 31.40 7.19 16.65
CA LEU A 100 31.26 5.80 16.19
C LEU A 100 32.37 5.48 15.16
N PRO A 101 33.14 4.39 15.34
CA PRO A 101 34.12 3.98 14.36
C PRO A 101 33.43 3.60 13.04
N PRO A 102 34.03 3.93 11.89
CA PRO A 102 33.55 3.45 10.62
C PRO A 102 33.77 1.94 10.54
N HIS A 103 32.71 1.20 10.28
CA HIS A 103 32.75 -0.22 10.02
C HIS A 103 31.68 -0.57 9.01
N HIS A 104 32.05 -1.39 8.03
CA HIS A 104 31.15 -1.86 7.00
C HIS A 104 31.03 -3.36 7.14
N ASP A 105 29.87 -3.82 7.61
CA ASP A 105 29.57 -5.24 7.56
C ASP A 105 29.57 -5.69 6.10
N PRO A 106 30.20 -6.84 5.76
CA PRO A 106 30.18 -7.35 4.40
C PRO A 106 28.74 -7.66 3.99
N PHE A 107 28.20 -6.85 3.07
CA PHE A 107 26.86 -7.01 2.52
C PHE A 107 26.96 -7.44 1.06
N GLN A 108 26.52 -8.65 0.76
CA GLN A 108 26.34 -9.13 -0.61
C GLN A 108 24.84 -9.24 -0.87
N PRO A 109 24.25 -8.31 -1.65
CA PRO A 109 22.84 -8.39 -2.00
C PRO A 109 22.60 -9.65 -2.84
N SER A 110 21.64 -10.48 -2.43
CA SER A 110 21.18 -11.65 -3.21
C SER A 110 20.54 -11.22 -4.53
N HIS A 111 19.86 -10.07 -4.53
CA HIS A 111 19.21 -9.49 -5.69
C HIS A 111 19.60 -8.02 -5.83
N VAL A 112 19.96 -7.62 -7.04
CA VAL A 112 20.28 -6.24 -7.40
C VAL A 112 19.18 -5.71 -8.30
N LEU A 113 18.60 -4.56 -7.94
CA LEU A 113 17.63 -3.86 -8.78
C LEU A 113 18.27 -3.50 -10.12
N ARG A 114 17.70 -4.03 -11.22
CA ARG A 114 18.11 -3.71 -12.58
C ARG A 114 17.22 -2.61 -13.13
N ARG A 115 17.67 -1.98 -14.22
CA ARG A 115 16.88 -0.98 -14.95
C ARG A 115 15.48 -1.48 -15.30
N ARG A 116 15.35 -2.74 -15.70
CA ARG A 116 14.05 -3.36 -16.01
C ARG A 116 13.14 -3.39 -14.79
N ASP A 117 13.66 -3.82 -13.64
CA ASP A 117 12.86 -3.90 -12.40
C ASP A 117 12.33 -2.51 -12.00
N VAL A 118 13.17 -1.47 -12.12
CA VAL A 118 12.78 -0.08 -11.83
C VAL A 118 11.75 0.46 -12.84
N LEU A 119 11.85 0.07 -14.11
CA LEU A 119 10.87 0.45 -15.14
C LEU A 119 9.52 -0.24 -14.92
N ASP A 120 9.55 -1.53 -14.56
CA ASP A 120 8.34 -2.32 -14.31
C ASP A 120 7.62 -1.82 -13.04
N LEU A 121 8.36 -1.29 -12.05
CA LEU A 121 7.80 -0.64 -10.85
C LEU A 121 7.08 0.69 -11.09
N PHE A 122 7.23 1.28 -12.29
CA PHE A 122 6.63 2.57 -12.58
C PHE A 122 5.12 2.48 -12.76
N ASP A 123 4.64 1.41 -13.41
CA ASP A 123 3.20 1.15 -13.56
C ASP A 123 2.76 0.15 -12.50
N THR A 124 1.98 0.64 -11.54
CA THR A 124 1.40 -0.13 -10.43
C THR A 124 0.11 -0.85 -10.82
N THR A 125 -0.27 -0.84 -12.09
CA THR A 125 -1.43 -1.60 -12.57
C THR A 125 -1.13 -3.11 -12.47
N PRO A 126 -1.99 -3.91 -11.81
CA PRO A 126 -1.81 -5.36 -11.73
C PRO A 126 -1.72 -5.99 -13.12
N ASP A 127 -1.05 -7.13 -13.26
CA ASP A 127 -0.94 -7.84 -14.54
C ASP A 127 -2.29 -8.47 -14.99
N LEU A 128 -2.29 -9.18 -16.14
CA LEU A 128 -3.52 -9.81 -16.66
C LEU A 128 -4.04 -10.96 -15.76
N SER A 129 -3.19 -11.50 -14.89
CA SER A 129 -3.55 -12.45 -13.83
C SER A 129 -3.88 -11.76 -12.50
N GLY A 130 -3.90 -10.43 -12.47
CA GLY A 130 -4.24 -9.64 -11.29
C GLY A 130 -3.17 -9.63 -10.20
N TYR A 131 -1.95 -10.02 -10.53
CA TYR A 131 -0.82 -9.97 -9.62
C TYR A 131 -0.06 -8.66 -9.78
N ASP A 132 0.30 -8.05 -8.65
CA ASP A 132 1.25 -6.94 -8.62
C ASP A 132 2.66 -7.44 -8.98
N LEU A 133 3.53 -6.52 -9.38
CA LEU A 133 4.94 -6.85 -9.60
C LEU A 133 5.54 -7.43 -8.32
N ASP A 134 6.08 -8.65 -8.40
CA ASP A 134 6.70 -9.30 -7.26
C ASP A 134 8.02 -8.62 -6.86
N ILE A 135 7.94 -7.80 -5.80
CA ILE A 135 9.05 -7.11 -5.15
C ILE A 135 9.65 -7.89 -3.98
N SER A 136 9.11 -9.07 -3.64
CA SER A 136 9.52 -9.82 -2.44
C SER A 136 11.03 -10.07 -2.42
N ARG A 137 11.62 -10.35 -3.58
CA ARG A 137 13.07 -10.54 -3.77
C ARG A 137 13.92 -9.32 -3.36
N PHE A 138 13.34 -8.13 -3.32
CA PHE A 138 14.03 -6.88 -2.95
C PHE A 138 13.67 -6.40 -1.54
N VAL A 139 12.54 -6.87 -0.99
CA VAL A 139 12.09 -6.53 0.35
C VAL A 139 12.62 -7.59 1.31
N ARG A 140 13.71 -7.23 2.02
CA ARG A 140 14.39 -8.08 3.01
C ARG A 140 15.01 -9.32 2.32
N GLY A 141 16.33 -9.35 2.17
CA GLY A 141 17.06 -10.52 1.64
C GLY A 141 17.01 -11.77 2.54
N GLY A 142 16.17 -11.75 3.58
CA GLY A 142 15.88 -12.89 4.43
C GLY A 142 14.60 -13.56 3.98
N THR A 143 14.43 -14.81 4.37
CA THR A 143 13.18 -15.51 4.16
C THR A 143 12.09 -14.95 5.08
N GLU A 144 11.48 -13.83 4.70
CA GLU A 144 10.18 -13.43 5.23
C GLU A 144 9.21 -14.54 4.84
N HIS A 145 9.02 -15.47 5.75
CA HIS A 145 8.09 -16.55 5.57
C HIS A 145 6.75 -16.20 6.20
N ASP A 146 6.43 -14.94 6.49
CA ASP A 146 5.25 -14.66 7.31
C ASP A 146 4.02 -14.36 6.45
N VAL A 147 2.88 -14.84 6.93
CA VAL A 147 1.54 -14.46 6.46
C VAL A 147 0.86 -13.66 7.56
N MET A 148 -0.10 -12.83 7.19
CA MET A 148 -0.91 -12.06 8.13
C MET A 148 -2.20 -12.82 8.41
N VAL A 149 -2.44 -13.21 9.66
CA VAL A 149 -3.60 -14.00 10.06
C VAL A 149 -4.59 -13.12 10.84
N ALA A 150 -5.88 -13.23 10.50
CA ALA A 150 -6.99 -12.62 11.22
C ALA A 150 -8.02 -13.69 11.63
N TRP A 151 -8.81 -13.41 12.67
CA TRP A 151 -9.83 -14.32 13.19
C TRP A 151 -11.20 -13.66 13.21
N ARG A 152 -12.21 -14.37 12.68
CA ARG A 152 -13.62 -13.92 12.68
C ARG A 152 -14.58 -15.08 12.92
N GLU A 153 -15.82 -14.77 13.27
CA GLU A 153 -16.88 -15.79 13.39
C GLU A 153 -17.38 -16.16 12.00
N LEU A 154 -16.99 -17.35 11.50
CA LEU A 154 -17.34 -17.83 10.15
C LEU A 154 -18.40 -18.93 10.17
N GLY A 155 -18.71 -19.47 11.36
CA GLY A 155 -19.77 -20.45 11.57
C GLY A 155 -19.58 -21.73 10.75
N GLY A 156 -18.34 -22.05 10.37
CA GLY A 156 -17.99 -23.22 9.57
C GLY A 156 -18.44 -23.19 8.10
N ARG A 157 -19.04 -22.09 7.62
CA ARG A 157 -19.41 -21.90 6.20
C ARG A 157 -18.38 -21.07 5.42
N GLY A 158 -17.39 -20.52 6.13
CA GLY A 158 -16.43 -19.58 5.59
C GLY A 158 -16.96 -18.14 5.58
N PRO A 159 -16.10 -17.16 5.25
CA PRO A 159 -16.49 -15.76 5.18
C PRO A 159 -17.54 -15.54 4.08
N GLN A 160 -18.41 -14.57 4.31
CA GLN A 160 -19.26 -14.05 3.24
C GLN A 160 -18.38 -13.53 2.11
N ARG A 161 -18.83 -13.72 0.86
CA ARG A 161 -18.07 -13.32 -0.33
C ARG A 161 -17.66 -11.84 -0.29
N THR A 162 -18.50 -11.01 0.33
CA THR A 162 -18.32 -9.56 0.49
C THR A 162 -17.86 -9.15 1.89
N ALA A 163 -17.39 -10.09 2.72
CA ALA A 163 -16.87 -9.74 4.04
C ALA A 163 -15.68 -8.79 3.88
N PRO A 164 -15.61 -7.69 4.65
CA PRO A 164 -14.57 -6.67 4.51
C PRO A 164 -13.18 -7.29 4.74
N ARG A 165 -12.13 -6.66 4.22
CA ARG A 165 -10.75 -7.09 4.54
C ARG A 165 -10.47 -6.93 6.05
N PRO A 166 -9.54 -7.68 6.62
CA PRO A 166 -9.15 -7.48 8.01
C PRO A 166 -8.46 -6.14 8.16
N GLY A 167 -8.86 -5.35 9.15
CA GLY A 167 -8.17 -4.11 9.48
C GLY A 167 -6.81 -4.38 10.13
N ARG A 168 -5.93 -3.36 10.18
CA ARG A 168 -4.58 -3.48 10.75
C ARG A 168 -4.56 -4.10 12.16
N ASN A 169 -5.55 -3.76 12.99
CA ASN A 169 -5.64 -4.25 14.37
C ASN A 169 -6.10 -5.73 14.48
N GLU A 170 -6.62 -6.32 13.39
CA GLU A 170 -6.98 -7.75 13.33
C GLU A 170 -5.79 -8.64 12.94
N LEU A 171 -4.71 -8.07 12.39
CA LEU A 171 -3.67 -8.83 11.72
C LEU A 171 -2.54 -9.24 12.68
N CYS A 172 -2.26 -10.55 12.74
CA CYS A 172 -1.12 -11.13 13.44
C CYS A 172 -0.13 -11.74 12.43
N PRO A 173 1.15 -11.33 12.41
CA PRO A 173 2.15 -11.97 11.57
C PRO A 173 2.49 -13.37 12.11
N VAL A 174 2.53 -14.37 11.23
CA VAL A 174 2.81 -15.77 11.58
C VAL A 174 3.65 -16.43 10.50
N SER A 175 4.67 -17.19 10.89
CA SER A 175 5.48 -17.92 9.91
C SER A 175 4.67 -18.96 9.14
N ILE A 176 4.98 -19.12 7.85
CA ILE A 176 4.38 -20.09 6.93
C ILE A 176 4.59 -21.49 7.46
N GLY A 177 5.74 -21.76 8.10
CA GLY A 177 6.02 -23.04 8.76
C GLY A 177 5.00 -23.32 9.86
N ASP A 178 4.79 -22.35 10.75
CA ASP A 178 3.85 -22.47 11.86
C ASP A 178 2.40 -22.55 11.37
N VAL A 179 1.99 -21.71 10.41
CA VAL A 179 0.64 -21.79 9.81
C VAL A 179 0.43 -23.13 9.11
N ARG A 180 1.41 -23.62 8.34
CA ARG A 180 1.31 -24.91 7.66
C ARG A 180 1.18 -26.06 8.66
N SER A 181 1.96 -26.02 9.73
CA SER A 181 1.85 -27.00 10.84
C SER A 181 0.48 -26.90 11.51
N PHE A 182 0.05 -25.68 11.84
CA PHE A 182 -1.18 -25.39 12.53
C PHE A 182 -2.42 -25.86 11.76
N LEU A 183 -2.47 -25.63 10.44
CA LEU A 183 -3.59 -26.01 9.59
C LEU A 183 -3.77 -27.53 9.41
N LYS A 184 -2.72 -28.34 9.68
CA LYS A 184 -2.84 -29.81 9.72
C LYS A 184 -3.61 -30.31 10.94
N GLY A 185 -3.78 -29.46 11.95
CA GLY A 185 -4.50 -29.78 13.18
C GLY A 185 -6.03 -29.64 13.08
N LYS A 186 -6.68 -29.80 14.24
CA LYS A 186 -8.12 -29.62 14.41
C LYS A 186 -8.43 -28.33 15.17
N ASP A 187 -9.56 -27.72 14.85
CA ASP A 187 -10.13 -26.60 15.58
C ASP A 187 -10.67 -27.04 16.96
N LEU A 188 -11.18 -26.08 17.73
CA LEU A 188 -11.74 -26.33 19.06
C LEU A 188 -13.00 -27.20 19.04
N ALA A 189 -13.67 -27.30 17.89
CA ALA A 189 -14.83 -28.17 17.66
C ALA A 189 -14.44 -29.56 17.11
N GLY A 190 -13.14 -29.86 16.99
CA GLY A 190 -12.62 -31.13 16.49
C GLY A 190 -12.70 -31.33 14.97
N LYS A 191 -13.01 -30.28 14.20
CA LYS A 191 -13.01 -30.29 12.73
C LYS A 191 -11.64 -29.88 12.19
N PRO A 192 -11.27 -30.28 10.95
CA PRO A 192 -10.04 -29.80 10.33
C PRO A 192 -10.03 -28.28 10.26
N ARG A 193 -8.92 -27.66 10.66
CA ARG A 193 -8.77 -26.20 10.53
C ARG A 193 -8.82 -25.81 9.06
N GLN A 194 -9.42 -24.65 8.80
CA GLN A 194 -9.55 -24.09 7.47
C GLN A 194 -9.11 -22.64 7.51
N ALA A 195 -8.48 -22.19 6.43
CA ALA A 195 -8.11 -20.81 6.20
C ALA A 195 -8.69 -20.34 4.87
N TRP A 196 -8.97 -19.05 4.81
CA TRP A 196 -9.44 -18.37 3.61
C TRP A 196 -8.46 -17.27 3.24
N MET A 197 -8.17 -17.13 1.95
CA MET A 197 -7.33 -16.07 1.40
C MET A 197 -8.17 -15.10 0.59
N TRP A 198 -7.78 -13.83 0.57
CA TRP A 198 -8.43 -12.83 -0.28
C TRP A 198 -7.93 -12.95 -1.73
N HIS A 199 -8.85 -13.06 -2.69
CA HIS A 199 -8.53 -13.01 -4.12
C HIS A 199 -8.85 -11.62 -4.67
N ALA A 200 -7.82 -10.85 -5.04
CA ALA A 200 -7.95 -9.43 -5.40
C ALA A 200 -8.82 -9.19 -6.64
N LEU A 201 -8.71 -10.05 -7.66
CA LEU A 201 -9.48 -9.95 -8.91
C LEU A 201 -10.98 -10.16 -8.71
N ASP A 202 -11.35 -11.18 -7.95
CA ASP A 202 -12.76 -11.54 -7.77
C ASP A 202 -13.43 -10.72 -6.67
N GLY A 203 -12.66 -9.91 -5.95
CA GLY A 203 -13.12 -9.17 -4.77
C GLY A 203 -13.76 -10.09 -3.74
N ALA A 204 -13.18 -11.28 -3.54
CA ALA A 204 -13.82 -12.35 -2.78
C ALA A 204 -12.83 -13.20 -1.99
N TRP A 205 -13.29 -13.69 -0.83
CA TRP A 205 -12.58 -14.71 -0.06
C TRP A 205 -12.72 -16.09 -0.71
N GLN A 206 -11.59 -16.78 -0.83
CA GLN A 206 -11.51 -18.14 -1.34
C GLN A 206 -10.82 -19.05 -0.33
N ARG A 207 -11.10 -20.35 -0.38
CA ARG A 207 -10.46 -21.32 0.52
C ARG A 207 -9.00 -21.53 0.12
N LEU A 208 -8.09 -21.42 1.09
CA LEU A 208 -6.65 -21.60 0.88
C LEU A 208 -6.33 -23.07 0.51
N ARG A 209 -5.51 -23.29 -0.52
CA ARG A 209 -4.87 -24.58 -0.81
C ARG A 209 -3.42 -24.56 -0.33
N GLU A 210 -2.84 -25.73 -0.09
CA GLU A 210 -1.48 -25.82 0.47
C GLU A 210 -0.42 -25.16 -0.42
N ASP A 211 -0.57 -25.30 -1.74
CA ASP A 211 0.33 -24.70 -2.75
C ASP A 211 0.20 -23.17 -2.88
N ASP A 212 -0.89 -22.59 -2.36
CA ASP A 212 -1.13 -21.15 -2.45
C ASP A 212 -0.38 -20.38 -1.36
N LEU A 213 0.08 -21.05 -0.31
CA LEU A 213 0.66 -20.41 0.87
C LEU A 213 2.03 -19.79 0.55
N ARG A 214 2.08 -18.46 0.50
CA ARG A 214 3.26 -17.65 0.19
C ARG A 214 3.35 -16.41 1.09
N PRO A 215 4.55 -15.82 1.23
CA PRO A 215 4.75 -14.63 2.07
C PRO A 215 3.82 -13.48 1.70
N GLY A 216 3.39 -12.71 2.71
CA GLY A 216 2.56 -11.52 2.51
C GLY A 216 1.07 -11.78 2.28
N LEU A 217 0.61 -13.05 2.23
CA LEU A 217 -0.81 -13.33 2.17
C LEU A 217 -1.54 -12.92 3.44
N THR A 218 -2.76 -12.38 3.28
CA THR A 218 -3.72 -12.23 4.37
C THR A 218 -4.63 -13.45 4.42
N LEU A 219 -4.60 -14.15 5.55
CA LEU A 219 -5.43 -15.30 5.85
C LEU A 219 -6.49 -14.92 6.87
N LEU A 220 -7.69 -15.42 6.65
CA LEU A 220 -8.78 -15.39 7.62
C LEU A 220 -8.98 -16.80 8.18
N LEU A 221 -9.14 -16.89 9.49
CA LEU A 221 -9.47 -18.10 10.24
C LEU A 221 -10.79 -17.89 11.00
N ASP A 222 -11.44 -18.99 11.36
CA ASP A 222 -12.55 -18.94 12.31
C ASP A 222 -12.01 -18.70 13.74
N THR A 223 -12.72 -17.96 14.60
CA THR A 223 -12.33 -17.75 16.01
C THR A 223 -12.16 -19.06 16.77
N THR A 224 -12.89 -20.10 16.37
CA THR A 224 -12.77 -21.45 16.95
C THR A 224 -11.54 -22.21 16.48
N ALA A 225 -10.72 -21.68 15.56
CA ALA A 225 -9.46 -22.30 15.17
C ALA A 225 -8.43 -22.31 16.32
N GLY A 226 -8.54 -21.35 17.25
CA GLY A 226 -7.53 -21.06 18.27
C GLY A 226 -6.28 -20.41 17.67
N GLY A 227 -5.12 -20.61 18.29
CA GLY A 227 -3.83 -20.16 17.74
C GLY A 227 -3.39 -18.75 18.15
N TYR A 228 -4.18 -18.05 18.96
CA TYR A 228 -3.88 -16.68 19.40
C TYR A 228 -4.13 -16.51 20.91
N ASP A 229 -3.32 -15.67 21.54
CA ASP A 229 -3.39 -15.27 22.93
C ASP A 229 -3.27 -13.73 23.01
N ARG A 230 -4.16 -13.07 23.75
CA ARG A 230 -4.21 -11.60 23.82
C ARG A 230 -2.94 -10.95 24.37
N GLN A 231 -2.19 -11.63 25.22
CA GLN A 231 -0.98 -11.08 25.85
C GLN A 231 0.28 -11.48 25.09
N ARG A 232 0.29 -12.66 24.46
CA ARG A 232 1.48 -13.26 23.85
C ARG A 232 1.48 -13.25 22.32
N GLY A 233 0.35 -12.96 21.67
CA GLY A 233 0.21 -12.98 20.22
C GLY A 233 -0.03 -14.39 19.68
N TRP A 234 0.66 -14.76 18.61
CA TRP A 234 0.59 -16.11 18.03
C TRP A 234 1.04 -17.18 19.03
N ASP A 235 0.16 -18.16 19.27
CA ASP A 235 0.42 -19.33 20.11
C ASP A 235 -0.34 -20.53 19.53
N GLU A 236 0.36 -21.36 18.74
CA GLU A 236 -0.20 -22.56 18.09
C GLU A 236 -0.88 -23.55 19.06
N SER A 237 -0.48 -23.50 20.34
CA SER A 237 -1.00 -24.36 21.40
C SER A 237 -2.25 -23.78 22.06
N SER A 238 -2.52 -22.49 21.87
CA SER A 238 -3.69 -21.81 22.43
C SER A 238 -4.96 -22.55 22.03
N ARG A 239 -5.73 -22.93 23.06
CA ARG A 239 -7.04 -23.57 22.94
C ARG A 239 -8.20 -22.63 23.27
N GLN A 240 -7.92 -21.33 23.36
CA GLN A 240 -8.94 -20.33 23.60
C GLN A 240 -9.60 -19.92 22.29
N VAL A 241 -10.90 -19.63 22.36
CA VAL A 241 -11.60 -18.98 21.25
C VAL A 241 -11.01 -17.58 21.12
N VAL A 242 -10.62 -17.20 19.90
CA VAL A 242 -10.00 -15.90 19.65
C VAL A 242 -11.07 -14.82 19.66
N ASP A 243 -10.87 -13.78 20.45
CA ASP A 243 -11.82 -12.67 20.50
C ASP A 243 -11.76 -11.84 19.21
N VAL A 244 -12.92 -11.52 18.65
CA VAL A 244 -13.03 -10.67 17.45
C VAL A 244 -12.68 -9.24 17.81
N VAL A 245 -11.76 -8.63 17.05
CA VAL A 245 -11.49 -7.20 17.14
C VAL A 245 -12.58 -6.47 16.36
N PRO A 246 -13.26 -5.47 16.95
CA PRO A 246 -14.24 -4.66 16.24
C PRO A 246 -13.59 -4.03 15.00
N LEU A 247 -14.24 -4.18 13.86
CA LEU A 247 -13.84 -3.55 12.61
C LEU A 247 -13.87 -2.03 12.79
N GLU A 248 -12.70 -1.41 12.92
CA GLU A 248 -12.57 -0.01 12.55
C GLU A 248 -12.66 0.05 11.02
N THR A 249 -13.61 0.83 10.50
CA THR A 249 -13.91 1.01 9.07
C THR A 249 -12.77 1.74 8.33
N THR A 250 -11.57 1.17 8.36
CA THR A 250 -10.42 1.55 7.56
C THR A 250 -9.96 0.30 6.81
N ALA A 251 -10.76 -0.11 5.83
CA ALA A 251 -10.38 -1.18 4.93
C ALA A 251 -9.21 -0.71 4.05
N ASP A 252 -8.19 -1.55 3.89
CA ASP A 252 -7.18 -1.36 2.84
C ASP A 252 -7.86 -1.29 1.47
N GLU A 253 -7.51 -0.27 0.69
CA GLU A 253 -8.14 0.07 -0.59
C GLU A 253 -8.18 -1.15 -1.53
N ALA A 254 -9.39 -1.59 -1.90
CA ALA A 254 -9.56 -2.43 -3.07
C ALA A 254 -9.27 -1.62 -4.35
N LEU A 255 -9.05 -2.31 -5.47
CA LEU A 255 -8.89 -1.65 -6.77
C LEU A 255 -10.11 -0.74 -7.10
N ASP A 256 -11.29 -1.12 -6.60
CA ASP A 256 -12.56 -0.44 -6.77
C ASP A 256 -12.93 0.54 -5.65
N ASP A 257 -12.17 0.59 -4.54
CA ASP A 257 -12.50 1.47 -3.42
C ASP A 257 -11.87 2.86 -3.59
N ASP A 258 -12.64 3.87 -3.17
CA ASP A 258 -12.22 5.26 -2.95
C ASP A 258 -12.77 5.72 -1.59
N PRO A 259 -12.17 5.28 -0.47
CA PRO A 259 -12.69 5.54 0.87
C PRO A 259 -12.60 7.03 1.26
N MET A 260 -11.76 7.80 0.59
CA MET A 260 -11.58 9.24 0.85
C MET A 260 -12.77 10.08 0.35
N THR A 261 -13.56 9.53 -0.57
CA THR A 261 -14.81 10.13 -1.07
C THR A 261 -15.96 10.02 -0.06
N TYR A 262 -15.94 9.02 0.84
CA TYR A 262 -16.96 8.82 1.86
C TYR A 262 -16.48 9.35 3.22
N ARG A 263 -17.01 10.51 3.62
CA ARG A 263 -16.60 11.20 4.84
C ARG A 263 -17.80 11.53 5.71
N HIS A 264 -17.57 11.87 6.98
CA HIS A 264 -18.61 12.40 7.87
C HIS A 264 -19.14 13.79 7.47
N TYR A 265 -18.76 14.29 6.28
CA TYR A 265 -19.18 15.58 5.74
C TYR A 265 -19.43 15.49 4.23
N THR A 266 -20.23 16.42 3.71
CA THR A 266 -20.49 16.61 2.28
C THR A 266 -19.70 17.81 1.78
N GLN A 267 -19.13 17.70 0.58
CA GLN A 267 -18.39 18.78 -0.07
C GLN A 267 -18.71 18.83 -1.56
N THR A 268 -18.95 20.04 -2.08
CA THR A 268 -19.20 20.26 -3.52
C THR A 268 -17.90 20.12 -4.32
N LEU A 269 -18.03 19.76 -5.59
CA LEU A 269 -16.93 19.67 -6.53
C LEU A 269 -16.21 21.01 -6.69
N ALA A 270 -16.96 22.11 -6.75
CA ALA A 270 -16.41 23.47 -6.81
C ALA A 270 -15.59 23.84 -5.56
N ALA A 271 -16.08 23.50 -4.36
CA ALA A 271 -15.35 23.77 -3.13
C ALA A 271 -14.07 22.93 -3.05
N HIS A 272 -14.17 21.63 -3.38
CA HIS A 272 -13.03 20.73 -3.35
C HIS A 272 -11.92 21.13 -4.33
N SER A 273 -12.29 21.45 -5.57
CA SER A 273 -11.35 21.84 -6.63
C SER A 273 -10.59 23.13 -6.25
N ARG A 274 -11.29 24.14 -5.72
CA ARG A 274 -10.67 25.35 -5.19
C ARG A 274 -9.72 25.06 -4.03
N GLU A 275 -10.16 24.30 -3.03
CA GLU A 275 -9.33 23.95 -1.86
C GLU A 275 -8.08 23.16 -2.25
N ALA A 276 -8.22 22.21 -3.18
CA ALA A 276 -7.10 21.43 -3.69
C ALA A 276 -6.08 22.34 -4.40
N ARG A 277 -6.56 23.27 -5.26
CA ARG A 277 -5.70 24.25 -5.92
C ARG A 277 -4.96 25.15 -4.92
N LEU A 278 -5.66 25.67 -3.91
CA LEU A 278 -5.06 26.50 -2.85
C LEU A 278 -4.00 25.73 -2.06
N ALA A 279 -4.25 24.46 -1.74
CA ALA A 279 -3.27 23.60 -1.08
C ALA A 279 -2.03 23.38 -1.96
N ALA A 280 -2.20 23.17 -3.28
CA ALA A 280 -1.09 23.06 -4.20
C ALA A 280 -0.28 24.35 -4.32
N GLU A 281 -0.92 25.52 -4.32
CA GLU A 281 -0.22 26.82 -4.27
C GLU A 281 0.65 26.96 -3.02
N GLN A 282 0.10 26.60 -1.85
CA GLN A 282 0.84 26.63 -0.58
C GLN A 282 2.03 25.66 -0.58
N LEU A 283 1.84 24.46 -1.13
CA LEU A 283 2.92 23.47 -1.26
C LEU A 283 4.01 23.95 -2.21
N LEU A 284 3.65 24.51 -3.37
CA LEU A 284 4.63 25.09 -4.31
C LEU A 284 5.42 26.23 -3.68
N GLN A 285 4.77 27.08 -2.89
CA GLN A 285 5.44 28.15 -2.16
C GLN A 285 6.41 27.59 -1.10
N ALA A 286 5.98 26.60 -0.33
CA ALA A 286 6.79 25.95 0.70
C ALA A 286 7.96 25.15 0.12
N LEU A 287 7.85 24.69 -1.14
CA LEU A 287 8.85 23.92 -1.86
C LEU A 287 9.57 24.75 -2.93
N SER A 288 9.63 26.07 -2.76
CA SER A 288 10.26 26.99 -3.72
C SER A 288 11.74 26.69 -3.97
N ASP A 289 12.44 26.09 -3.02
CA ASP A 289 13.84 25.65 -3.17
C ASP A 289 14.03 24.45 -4.11
N LEU A 290 12.95 23.78 -4.55
CA LEU A 290 13.00 22.60 -5.42
C LEU A 290 12.91 22.92 -6.93
N GLU A 291 12.99 24.20 -7.31
CA GLU A 291 12.98 24.67 -8.70
C GLU A 291 11.77 24.16 -9.52
N LEU A 292 10.60 24.03 -8.87
CA LEU A 292 9.37 23.51 -9.48
C LEU A 292 8.61 24.54 -10.35
N ASP A 293 9.11 25.77 -10.44
CA ASP A 293 8.44 26.88 -11.14
C ASP A 293 8.10 26.55 -12.60
N THR A 294 8.94 25.75 -13.25
CA THR A 294 8.75 25.33 -14.65
C THR A 294 7.48 24.50 -14.85
N TRP A 295 7.00 23.79 -13.81
CA TRP A 295 5.82 22.92 -13.88
C TRP A 295 4.64 23.44 -13.05
N ALA A 296 4.81 24.56 -12.35
CA ALA A 296 3.77 25.14 -11.51
C ALA A 296 2.43 25.34 -12.25
N PRO A 297 2.39 25.83 -13.51
CA PRO A 297 1.12 25.97 -14.23
C PRO A 297 0.41 24.64 -14.44
N GLU A 298 1.12 23.60 -14.89
CA GLU A 298 0.56 22.27 -15.11
C GLU A 298 0.13 21.59 -13.81
N LEU A 299 0.90 21.75 -12.73
CA LEU A 299 0.58 21.22 -11.40
C LEU A 299 -0.70 21.85 -10.86
N LEU A 300 -0.79 23.18 -10.85
CA LEU A 300 -1.98 23.89 -10.37
C LEU A 300 -3.22 23.59 -11.21
N TYR A 301 -3.05 23.52 -12.54
CA TYR A 301 -4.15 23.21 -13.44
C TYR A 301 -4.62 21.77 -13.28
N ALA A 302 -3.69 20.81 -13.17
CA ALA A 302 -4.02 19.41 -12.89
C ALA A 302 -4.74 19.27 -11.55
N THR A 303 -4.21 19.85 -10.47
CA THR A 303 -4.84 19.77 -9.15
C THR A 303 -6.24 20.38 -9.13
N HIS A 304 -6.47 21.49 -9.84
CA HIS A 304 -7.80 22.09 -9.90
C HIS A 304 -8.82 21.23 -10.69
N HIS A 305 -8.35 20.41 -11.65
CA HIS A 305 -9.23 19.64 -12.53
C HIS A 305 -9.20 18.12 -12.31
N HIS A 306 -8.38 17.61 -11.38
CA HIS A 306 -8.15 16.17 -11.20
C HIS A 306 -9.44 15.39 -10.94
N ASP A 307 -10.40 16.03 -10.28
CA ASP A 307 -11.70 15.48 -9.88
C ASP A 307 -12.85 15.85 -10.83
N LEU A 308 -12.58 16.47 -11.98
CA LEU A 308 -13.61 16.84 -12.96
C LEU A 308 -14.53 15.67 -13.34
N GLY A 309 -13.97 14.47 -13.50
CA GLY A 309 -14.70 13.24 -13.78
C GLY A 309 -15.67 12.81 -12.69
N LYS A 310 -15.61 13.38 -11.48
CA LYS A 310 -16.64 13.17 -10.44
C LYS A 310 -17.99 13.73 -10.87
N ALA A 311 -18.06 14.68 -11.81
CA ALA A 311 -19.33 15.13 -12.39
C ALA A 311 -20.04 14.03 -13.21
N HIS A 312 -19.38 12.91 -13.50
CA HIS A 312 -19.95 11.81 -14.26
C HIS A 312 -21.20 11.24 -13.55
N PRO A 313 -22.30 10.94 -14.29
CA PRO A 313 -23.56 10.51 -13.69
C PRO A 313 -23.43 9.29 -12.77
N ILE A 314 -22.63 8.27 -13.14
CA ILE A 314 -22.40 7.10 -12.29
C ILE A 314 -21.81 7.50 -10.92
N PHE A 315 -20.81 8.38 -10.93
CA PHE A 315 -20.14 8.79 -9.70
C PHE A 315 -21.12 9.51 -8.78
N GLN A 316 -21.88 10.44 -9.36
CA GLN A 316 -22.84 11.22 -8.61
C GLN A 316 -24.03 10.39 -8.12
N CYS A 317 -24.53 9.42 -8.90
CA CYS A 317 -25.57 8.48 -8.47
C CYS A 317 -25.14 7.72 -7.22
N THR A 318 -23.90 7.22 -7.22
CA THR A 318 -23.32 6.53 -6.06
C THR A 318 -23.16 7.46 -4.87
N LEU A 319 -22.62 8.65 -5.09
CA LEU A 319 -22.34 9.59 -4.00
C LEU A 319 -23.61 10.13 -3.35
N GLN A 320 -24.68 10.29 -4.13
CA GLN A 320 -25.98 10.79 -3.65
C GLN A 320 -26.95 9.67 -3.23
N GLY A 321 -26.62 8.40 -3.49
CA GLY A 321 -27.50 7.25 -3.18
C GLY A 321 -28.77 7.22 -4.04
N ILE A 322 -28.69 7.66 -5.29
CA ILE A 322 -29.83 7.79 -6.21
C ILE A 322 -29.59 6.89 -7.43
N ASP A 323 -30.52 5.98 -7.72
CA ASP A 323 -30.49 5.08 -8.90
C ASP A 323 -31.02 5.72 -10.19
N GLN A 324 -31.32 7.03 -10.17
CA GLN A 324 -31.94 7.79 -11.26
C GLN A 324 -31.16 9.06 -11.61
N MET A 325 -31.53 9.68 -12.73
CA MET A 325 -30.96 10.91 -13.25
C MET A 325 -31.01 12.02 -12.19
N ILE A 326 -29.84 12.63 -11.92
CA ILE A 326 -29.70 13.65 -10.87
C ILE A 326 -30.36 14.94 -11.34
N PRO A 327 -31.15 15.61 -10.47
CA PRO A 327 -31.78 16.87 -10.82
C PRO A 327 -30.75 17.91 -11.28
N PRO A 328 -31.02 18.70 -12.35
CA PRO A 328 -30.07 19.69 -12.88
C PRO A 328 -29.63 20.79 -11.89
N GLN A 329 -30.34 20.92 -10.78
CA GLN A 329 -30.13 21.95 -9.76
C GLN A 329 -29.26 21.46 -8.59
N THR A 330 -28.91 20.17 -8.56
CA THR A 330 -28.07 19.62 -7.50
C THR A 330 -26.60 19.94 -7.82
N PRO A 331 -25.86 20.60 -6.92
CA PRO A 331 -24.44 20.82 -7.13
C PRO A 331 -23.72 19.47 -7.20
N TRP A 332 -22.77 19.35 -8.13
CA TRP A 332 -21.90 18.17 -8.16
C TRP A 332 -21.14 18.06 -6.85
N LEU A 333 -21.11 16.86 -6.28
CA LEU A 333 -20.42 16.58 -5.03
C LEU A 333 -19.06 15.94 -5.31
N ALA A 334 -18.03 16.35 -4.56
CA ALA A 334 -16.76 15.63 -4.53
C ALA A 334 -16.70 14.60 -3.39
N LYS A 335 -17.47 14.84 -2.31
CA LYS A 335 -17.55 13.99 -1.11
C LYS A 335 -18.97 14.01 -0.55
N ALA A 336 -19.40 12.91 0.05
CA ALA A 336 -20.68 12.82 0.75
C ALA A 336 -20.63 11.85 1.93
N THR A 337 -21.68 11.92 2.75
CA THR A 337 -21.92 11.05 3.91
C THR A 337 -22.53 9.70 3.53
N THR A 338 -23.10 9.60 2.33
CA THR A 338 -23.68 8.38 1.77
C THR A 338 -22.67 7.68 0.88
N GLY A 339 -22.60 6.35 1.00
CA GLY A 339 -21.73 5.52 0.17
C GLY A 339 -22.47 4.36 -0.46
N GLY A 340 -21.90 3.87 -1.56
CA GLY A 340 -22.48 2.78 -2.34
C GLY A 340 -21.49 2.21 -3.33
N ARG A 341 -21.94 1.22 -4.10
CA ARG A 341 -21.18 0.69 -5.23
C ARG A 341 -21.63 1.37 -6.51
N HIS A 342 -20.70 1.62 -7.41
CA HIS A 342 -21.01 2.11 -8.74
C HIS A 342 -21.87 1.10 -9.50
N ALA A 343 -22.87 1.61 -10.24
CA ALA A 343 -23.72 0.77 -11.09
C ALA A 343 -22.90 0.04 -12.18
N ARG A 344 -21.80 0.66 -12.63
CA ARG A 344 -20.77 0.00 -13.45
C ARG A 344 -19.56 -0.34 -12.57
N PRO A 345 -19.23 -1.65 -12.42
CA PRO A 345 -18.01 -2.08 -11.75
C PRO A 345 -16.78 -1.42 -12.36
N HIS A 346 -15.74 -1.24 -11.52
CA HIS A 346 -14.46 -0.65 -11.93
C HIS A 346 -14.54 0.79 -12.47
N PHE A 347 -15.63 1.53 -12.25
CA PHE A 347 -15.74 2.93 -12.65
C PHE A 347 -14.65 3.80 -11.99
N ARG A 348 -13.93 4.59 -12.79
CA ARG A 348 -12.83 5.46 -12.35
C ARG A 348 -13.03 6.90 -12.80
N HIS A 349 -13.29 7.81 -11.87
CA HIS A 349 -13.51 9.22 -12.18
C HIS A 349 -12.25 9.91 -12.70
N GLU A 350 -11.06 9.47 -12.30
CA GLU A 350 -9.82 10.07 -12.75
C GLU A 350 -9.52 9.80 -14.23
N LEU A 351 -10.00 8.66 -14.77
CA LEU A 351 -9.95 8.42 -16.22
C LEU A 351 -10.89 9.38 -16.96
N ALA A 352 -12.10 9.63 -16.43
CA ALA A 352 -13.02 10.60 -17.00
C ALA A 352 -12.42 12.03 -16.99
N SER A 353 -11.77 12.43 -15.88
CA SER A 353 -11.02 13.69 -15.80
C SER A 353 -9.93 13.78 -16.86
N ALA A 354 -9.12 12.72 -17.00
CA ALA A 354 -8.00 12.70 -17.93
C ALA A 354 -8.44 12.79 -19.40
N LEU A 355 -9.47 12.03 -19.80
CA LEU A 355 -10.03 12.09 -21.15
C LEU A 355 -10.61 13.48 -21.44
N ALA A 356 -11.38 14.05 -20.51
CA ALA A 356 -11.93 15.39 -20.64
C ALA A 356 -10.83 16.47 -20.80
N LEU A 357 -9.75 16.37 -20.01
CA LEU A 357 -8.61 17.29 -20.11
C LEU A 357 -7.86 17.14 -21.43
N LEU A 358 -7.66 15.91 -21.88
CA LEU A 358 -7.00 15.61 -23.15
C LEU A 358 -7.80 16.16 -24.34
N GLN A 359 -9.12 15.95 -24.37
CA GLN A 359 -10.02 16.48 -25.41
C GLN A 359 -10.06 18.02 -25.41
N ARG A 360 -9.77 18.65 -24.27
CA ARG A 360 -9.65 20.12 -24.14
C ARG A 360 -8.25 20.65 -24.46
N GLY A 361 -7.33 19.79 -24.91
CA GLY A 361 -5.99 20.17 -25.32
C GLY A 361 -5.03 20.47 -24.16
N ALA A 362 -5.30 19.92 -22.97
CA ALA A 362 -4.34 20.00 -21.86
C ALA A 362 -3.03 19.29 -22.20
N SER A 363 -1.94 19.69 -21.53
CA SER A 363 -0.63 19.04 -21.72
C SER A 363 -0.65 17.58 -21.27
N ASP A 364 0.20 16.74 -21.84
CA ASP A 364 0.31 15.34 -21.41
C ASP A 364 0.68 15.24 -19.92
N LEU A 365 1.43 16.20 -19.36
CA LEU A 365 1.75 16.25 -17.92
C LEU A 365 0.49 16.48 -17.08
N THR A 366 -0.33 17.46 -17.44
CA THR A 366 -1.59 17.73 -16.75
C THR A 366 -2.51 16.51 -16.80
N VAL A 367 -2.64 15.90 -17.99
CA VAL A 367 -3.49 14.73 -18.21
C VAL A 367 -3.00 13.54 -17.38
N TYR A 368 -1.68 13.31 -17.36
CA TYR A 368 -1.06 12.25 -16.55
C TYR A 368 -1.33 12.46 -15.05
N LEU A 369 -1.07 13.66 -14.53
CA LEU A 369 -1.27 13.98 -13.11
C LEU A 369 -2.74 13.82 -12.69
N ALA A 370 -3.67 14.25 -13.54
CA ALA A 370 -5.09 14.04 -13.31
C ALA A 370 -5.48 12.56 -13.33
N ALA A 371 -4.88 11.73 -14.18
CA ALA A 371 -5.16 10.30 -14.24
C ALA A 371 -4.55 9.51 -13.07
N CYS A 372 -3.36 9.89 -12.61
CA CYS A 372 -2.62 9.09 -11.63
C CYS A 372 -2.82 9.54 -10.18
N HIS A 373 -3.76 10.46 -9.88
CA HIS A 373 -3.89 11.02 -8.53
C HIS A 373 -4.32 10.00 -7.46
N HIS A 374 -4.89 8.86 -7.85
CA HIS A 374 -5.14 7.69 -6.99
C HIS A 374 -4.12 6.55 -7.20
N GLY A 375 -3.08 6.76 -8.01
CA GLY A 375 -2.02 5.79 -8.30
C GLY A 375 -2.38 4.64 -9.24
N LYS A 376 -3.56 4.63 -9.88
CA LYS A 376 -4.05 3.46 -10.67
C LYS A 376 -3.99 3.63 -12.19
N VAL A 377 -4.04 4.86 -12.74
CA VAL A 377 -4.00 5.10 -14.19
C VAL A 377 -2.69 5.82 -14.56
N ARG A 378 -1.65 5.03 -14.83
CA ARG A 378 -0.32 5.52 -15.23
C ARG A 378 -0.04 5.27 -16.72
N LEU A 379 0.52 4.12 -17.09
CA LEU A 379 0.92 3.86 -18.49
C LEU A 379 -0.16 3.15 -19.30
N SER A 380 -0.89 2.21 -18.69
CA SER A 380 -1.89 1.39 -19.41
C SER A 380 -3.31 1.73 -18.97
N ILE A 381 -4.17 2.05 -19.94
CA ILE A 381 -5.63 2.03 -19.77
C ILE A 381 -6.15 0.79 -20.50
N ARG A 382 -6.85 -0.09 -19.80
CA ARG A 382 -7.47 -1.29 -20.38
C ARG A 382 -8.77 -1.64 -19.67
N ALA A 383 -9.61 -2.47 -20.28
CA ALA A 383 -10.69 -3.11 -19.57
C ALA A 383 -10.15 -4.17 -18.58
N LEU A 384 -10.76 -4.31 -17.41
CA LEU A 384 -10.52 -5.38 -16.45
C LEU A 384 -11.44 -6.58 -16.68
N PRO A 385 -11.02 -7.79 -16.28
CA PRO A 385 -11.94 -8.91 -16.11
C PRO A 385 -13.11 -8.50 -15.21
N GLY A 386 -14.35 -8.76 -15.65
CA GLY A 386 -15.55 -8.42 -14.87
C GLY A 386 -16.19 -7.06 -15.18
N GLU A 387 -15.60 -6.24 -16.06
CA GLU A 387 -16.24 -5.01 -16.52
C GLU A 387 -17.54 -5.26 -17.30
N THR A 388 -18.53 -4.41 -17.06
CA THR A 388 -19.78 -4.40 -17.83
C THR A 388 -19.50 -3.90 -19.25
N LYS A 389 -19.70 -4.79 -20.22
CA LYS A 389 -19.55 -4.47 -21.64
C LYS A 389 -20.74 -3.62 -22.11
N PRO A 390 -20.51 -2.66 -23.01
CA PRO A 390 -21.60 -1.96 -23.69
C PRO A 390 -22.41 -2.94 -24.56
N ASP A 391 -23.71 -2.70 -24.68
CA ASP A 391 -24.59 -3.49 -25.55
C ASP A 391 -24.27 -3.29 -27.04
N THR A 392 -23.64 -2.16 -27.36
CA THR A 392 -23.22 -1.83 -28.73
C THR A 392 -21.95 -2.61 -29.08
N PRO A 393 -21.95 -3.45 -30.13
CA PRO A 393 -20.76 -4.16 -30.57
C PRO A 393 -19.60 -3.20 -30.87
N ASP A 394 -18.40 -3.62 -30.52
CA ASP A 394 -17.14 -2.90 -30.78
C ASP A 394 -17.02 -1.48 -30.18
N MET A 395 -17.97 -1.05 -29.34
CA MET A 395 -17.85 0.21 -28.61
C MET A 395 -16.69 0.13 -27.61
N PRO A 396 -15.70 1.04 -27.68
CA PRO A 396 -14.61 1.06 -26.72
C PRO A 396 -15.10 1.30 -25.30
N TYR A 397 -14.54 0.56 -24.35
CA TYR A 397 -14.78 0.75 -22.91
C TYR A 397 -13.53 0.39 -22.11
N ALA A 398 -13.35 1.07 -20.99
CA ALA A 398 -12.34 0.71 -19.98
C ALA A 398 -12.67 1.39 -18.65
N ARG A 399 -12.37 0.71 -17.53
CA ARG A 399 -12.51 1.23 -16.18
C ARG A 399 -13.90 1.83 -15.94
N GLY A 400 -14.93 1.10 -16.41
CA GLY A 400 -16.33 1.49 -16.26
C GLY A 400 -16.76 2.71 -17.08
N ILE A 401 -15.91 3.26 -17.94
CA ILE A 401 -16.24 4.34 -18.89
C ILE A 401 -16.46 3.74 -20.28
N TRP A 402 -17.51 4.19 -20.95
CA TRP A 402 -17.87 3.79 -22.30
C TRP A 402 -17.66 4.97 -23.27
N ALA A 403 -17.25 4.68 -24.51
CA ALA A 403 -17.12 5.71 -25.53
C ALA A 403 -18.45 6.44 -25.75
N GLY A 404 -18.42 7.77 -25.71
CA GLY A 404 -19.60 8.62 -25.82
C GLY A 404 -20.34 8.88 -24.51
N ASP A 405 -19.86 8.35 -23.37
CA ASP A 405 -20.37 8.75 -22.05
C ASP A 405 -20.35 10.28 -21.93
N THR A 406 -21.47 10.87 -21.52
CA THR A 406 -21.56 12.31 -21.36
C THR A 406 -21.05 12.71 -19.99
N LEU A 407 -20.01 13.54 -19.96
CA LEU A 407 -19.60 14.30 -18.80
C LEU A 407 -20.39 15.62 -18.79
N PRO A 408 -21.30 15.85 -17.82
CA PRO A 408 -22.11 17.07 -17.76
C PRO A 408 -21.25 18.32 -17.56
N ALA A 409 -21.86 19.49 -17.79
CA ALA A 409 -21.22 20.74 -17.46
C ALA A 409 -20.97 20.81 -15.94
N ALA A 410 -19.78 21.23 -15.53
CA ALA A 410 -19.36 21.21 -14.14
C ALA A 410 -18.72 22.53 -13.73
N ASP A 411 -19.11 23.04 -12.57
CA ASP A 411 -18.45 24.16 -11.90
C ASP A 411 -17.34 23.63 -10.99
N LEU A 412 -16.11 24.06 -11.26
CA LEU A 412 -14.93 23.72 -10.46
C LEU A 412 -14.55 24.85 -9.47
N GLY A 413 -15.38 25.88 -9.33
CA GLY A 413 -15.10 27.03 -8.49
C GLY A 413 -14.25 28.08 -9.21
N ASP A 414 -14.07 29.23 -8.55
CA ASP A 414 -13.27 30.37 -9.04
C ASP A 414 -13.62 30.84 -10.47
N GLY A 415 -14.88 30.67 -10.87
CA GLY A 415 -15.38 31.05 -12.20
C GLY A 415 -15.02 30.05 -13.31
N VAL A 416 -14.45 28.90 -12.98
CA VAL A 416 -14.10 27.83 -13.93
C VAL A 416 -15.30 26.92 -14.15
N ILE A 417 -16.00 27.13 -15.27
CA ILE A 417 -17.10 26.29 -15.73
C ILE A 417 -16.63 25.46 -16.91
N ILE A 418 -16.68 24.13 -16.76
CA ILE A 418 -16.38 23.19 -17.82
C ILE A 418 -17.69 22.85 -18.55
N PRO A 419 -17.77 23.05 -19.88
CA PRO A 419 -18.96 22.69 -20.64
C PRO A 419 -19.11 21.16 -20.71
N ALA A 420 -20.34 20.70 -20.94
CA ALA A 420 -20.61 19.29 -21.15
C ALA A 420 -19.85 18.76 -22.38
N LEU A 421 -19.35 17.53 -22.30
CA LEU A 421 -18.64 16.87 -23.39
C LEU A 421 -18.90 15.36 -23.39
N ALA A 422 -18.83 14.75 -24.57
CA ALA A 422 -18.84 13.30 -24.71
C ALA A 422 -17.40 12.78 -24.62
N LEU A 423 -17.17 11.81 -23.74
CA LEU A 423 -15.86 11.23 -23.49
C LEU A 423 -15.43 10.38 -24.68
N ASP A 424 -14.25 10.68 -25.22
CA ASP A 424 -13.64 9.95 -26.32
C ASP A 424 -12.59 8.96 -25.82
N LEU A 425 -12.77 7.69 -26.17
CA LEU A 425 -11.89 6.59 -25.80
C LEU A 425 -10.90 6.21 -26.92
N GLU A 426 -10.86 6.95 -28.03
CA GLU A 426 -9.85 6.79 -29.08
C GLU A 426 -8.40 6.71 -28.55
N PRO A 427 -7.98 7.49 -27.52
CA PRO A 427 -6.63 7.38 -26.96
C PRO A 427 -6.27 6.00 -26.38
N LEU A 428 -7.26 5.14 -26.12
CA LEU A 428 -7.03 3.79 -25.60
C LEU A 428 -6.65 2.79 -26.70
N LEU A 429 -6.84 3.14 -27.97
CA LEU A 429 -6.50 2.27 -29.09
C LEU A 429 -4.98 2.03 -29.15
N LEU A 430 -4.59 0.83 -29.55
CA LEU A 430 -3.18 0.51 -29.77
C LEU A 430 -2.67 1.22 -31.03
N GLY A 431 -1.56 1.96 -30.89
CA GLY A 431 -0.92 2.65 -31.99
C GLY A 431 -1.31 4.14 -32.08
N ALA A 432 -1.37 4.68 -33.29
CA ALA A 432 -1.89 6.01 -33.53
C ALA A 432 -3.36 5.91 -33.96
N SER A 433 -4.15 6.94 -33.67
CA SER A 433 -5.51 7.01 -34.17
C SER A 433 -5.54 7.08 -35.70
N PRO A 434 -6.69 6.82 -36.35
CA PRO A 434 -6.83 7.02 -37.80
C PRO A 434 -6.43 8.43 -38.26
N ALA A 435 -6.58 9.43 -37.39
CA ALA A 435 -6.16 10.82 -37.62
C ALA A 435 -4.68 11.09 -37.28
N GLY A 436 -3.93 10.07 -36.85
CA GLY A 436 -2.52 10.16 -36.49
C GLY A 436 -2.25 10.66 -35.07
N ALA A 437 -3.28 10.79 -34.22
CA ALA A 437 -3.09 11.20 -32.83
C ALA A 437 -2.41 10.07 -32.03
N PRO A 438 -1.43 10.38 -31.15
CA PRO A 438 -0.76 9.34 -30.37
C PRO A 438 -1.70 8.76 -29.31
N SER A 439 -1.61 7.45 -29.11
CA SER A 439 -2.28 6.74 -28.03
C SER A 439 -1.83 7.22 -26.65
N TRP A 440 -2.63 6.87 -25.64
CA TRP A 440 -2.31 7.08 -24.24
C TRP A 440 -0.92 6.53 -23.89
N LEU A 441 -0.64 5.29 -24.27
CA LEU A 441 0.62 4.64 -23.97
C LEU A 441 1.80 5.42 -24.56
N ASP A 442 1.71 5.84 -25.82
CA ASP A 442 2.78 6.59 -26.49
C ASP A 442 3.02 7.97 -25.83
N ARG A 443 1.93 8.68 -25.49
CA ARG A 443 2.00 9.95 -24.74
C ARG A 443 2.68 9.79 -23.40
N MET A 444 2.24 8.81 -22.60
CA MET A 444 2.76 8.61 -21.25
C MET A 444 4.19 8.08 -21.25
N LEU A 445 4.56 7.23 -22.21
CA LEU A 445 5.95 6.81 -22.39
C LEU A 445 6.85 7.98 -22.81
N THR A 446 6.38 8.82 -23.73
CA THR A 446 7.11 10.03 -24.15
C THR A 446 7.32 10.99 -22.99
N LEU A 447 6.26 11.25 -22.21
CA LEU A 447 6.33 12.08 -21.00
C LEU A 447 7.33 11.51 -19.97
N ARG A 448 7.21 10.23 -19.65
CA ARG A 448 8.11 9.52 -18.73
C ARG A 448 9.56 9.54 -19.19
N ASN A 449 9.81 9.34 -20.48
CA ASN A 449 11.16 9.36 -21.04
C ASN A 449 11.77 10.78 -21.00
N ARG A 450 10.94 11.82 -21.16
CA ARG A 450 11.36 13.22 -21.08
C ARG A 450 11.66 13.66 -19.64
N MET A 451 10.79 13.31 -18.68
CA MET A 451 10.90 13.77 -17.30
C MET A 451 11.77 12.86 -16.41
N GLY A 452 11.85 11.58 -16.76
CA GLY A 452 12.45 10.55 -15.94
C GLY A 452 11.46 9.94 -14.94
N LEU A 453 11.74 8.70 -14.52
CA LEU A 453 10.85 7.91 -13.66
C LEU A 453 10.56 8.59 -12.33
N PHE A 454 11.60 9.02 -11.61
CA PHE A 454 11.48 9.52 -10.23
C PHE A 454 10.88 10.91 -10.10
N ARG A 455 10.92 11.73 -11.16
CA ARG A 455 10.28 13.05 -11.15
C ARG A 455 8.79 12.98 -11.47
N LEU A 456 8.41 11.95 -12.23
CA LEU A 456 7.05 11.77 -12.70
C LEU A 456 6.20 10.87 -11.77
N ALA A 457 6.84 9.91 -11.10
CA ALA A 457 6.24 9.11 -10.03
C ALA A 457 6.10 9.92 -8.76
#